data_AF-A0A1E7LVH5-F1
#
_entry.id   AF-A0A1E7LVH5-F1
#
_cell.length_a   1.000
_cell.length_b   1.000
_cell.length_c   1.000
_cell.angle_alpha   90.00
_cell.angle_beta   90.00
_cell.angle_gamma   90.00
#
_symmetry.space_group_name_H-M   'P 1'
#
loop_
_entity.id
_entity.type
_entity.pdbx_description
1 polymer ?
#
loop_
_entity_poly.entity_id
_entity_poly.type
_entity_poly.pdbx_seq_one_letter_code
_entity_poly.pdbx_strand_id
1 'polypeptide(L)'
;MRGWALMGGPVTSTAEPTTGAGGCSPAGPRAPEAVLAGEVFSAGEIVNVEGRTGYWELMKPGPGPGVWTVESARLENRVSARVAASALQRLADAPRIRRGDLVMQRFPEQERASVVGAVAWLGQWVAVKEDPHSGGSGPAMMDAVDRLEVVTAEQLAAAVRLEVSHGGHQGRIVQAVVSARAGQFRVVCRCAPGAGEICRDGRAVTWCSTLESARELWDWHVGGPDPIDSAA
;
A
#
# COMPACT_ATOMS: atom_id res chain seq x y z
N MET A 1 51.44 37.29 -27.93
CA MET A 1 52.17 36.11 -28.45
C MET A 1 51.36 34.87 -28.09
N ARG A 2 51.05 34.04 -29.11
CA ARG A 2 50.43 32.69 -29.05
C ARG A 2 49.01 32.64 -28.43
N GLY A 3 47.89 32.37 -29.10
CA GLY A 3 47.65 31.69 -30.37
C GLY A 3 47.41 30.19 -30.12
N TRP A 4 46.14 29.76 -30.09
CA TRP A 4 45.58 28.66 -30.91
C TRP A 4 44.12 28.36 -30.59
N ALA A 5 43.35 28.19 -31.66
CA ALA A 5 41.99 27.70 -31.74
C ALA A 5 42.01 26.32 -32.42
N LEU A 6 41.22 25.37 -31.94
CA LEU A 6 40.74 24.18 -32.66
C LEU A 6 39.37 23.83 -32.04
N MET A 7 38.21 24.03 -32.68
CA MET A 7 37.62 23.24 -33.77
C MET A 7 37.49 21.75 -33.40
N GLY A 8 36.30 21.36 -32.91
CA GLY A 8 35.81 19.99 -32.82
C GLY A 8 34.32 19.99 -33.15
N GLY A 9 33.98 19.53 -34.35
CA GLY A 9 32.64 19.57 -34.92
C GLY A 9 31.66 18.51 -34.37
N PRO A 10 30.41 18.52 -34.85
CA PRO A 10 29.35 17.64 -34.39
C PRO A 10 29.56 16.20 -34.89
N VAL A 11 29.38 15.23 -33.99
CA VAL A 11 29.36 13.81 -34.34
C VAL A 11 27.95 13.46 -34.80
N THR A 12 27.75 13.38 -36.12
CA THR A 12 26.63 12.65 -36.72
C THR A 12 26.91 11.16 -36.57
N SER A 13 26.12 10.48 -35.74
CA SER A 13 26.04 9.01 -35.73
C SER A 13 24.71 8.60 -36.35
N THR A 14 24.80 8.06 -37.56
CA THR A 14 23.71 7.35 -38.25
C THR A 14 23.98 5.87 -38.09
N ALA A 15 23.12 5.17 -37.36
CA ALA A 15 22.98 3.72 -37.42
C ALA A 15 21.50 3.38 -37.29
N GLU A 16 20.99 2.70 -38.32
CA GLU A 16 19.62 2.21 -38.46
C GLU A 16 19.40 0.88 -37.66
N PRO A 17 18.32 0.10 -37.90
CA PRO A 17 17.27 -0.08 -36.92
C PRO A 17 17.33 -1.49 -36.31
N THR A 18 17.28 -1.58 -34.98
CA THR A 18 17.02 -2.89 -34.34
C THR A 18 15.53 -3.04 -34.11
N THR A 19 14.90 -3.77 -35.02
CA THR A 19 13.58 -4.37 -34.88
C THR A 19 13.56 -5.23 -33.62
N GLY A 20 12.78 -4.81 -32.63
CA GLY A 20 12.59 -5.51 -31.37
C GLY A 20 11.26 -5.12 -30.75
N ALA A 21 10.18 -5.51 -31.43
CA ALA A 21 8.83 -5.42 -30.89
C ALA A 21 8.69 -6.37 -29.69
N GLY A 22 8.96 -5.83 -28.50
CA GLY A 22 8.62 -6.43 -27.21
C GLY A 22 7.60 -5.54 -26.52
N GLY A 23 6.41 -5.43 -27.10
CA GLY A 23 5.29 -4.77 -26.46
C GLY A 23 4.93 -5.53 -25.19
N CYS A 24 5.36 -5.03 -24.03
CA CYS A 24 4.65 -5.28 -22.78
C CYS A 24 3.29 -4.58 -22.88
N SER A 25 2.34 -5.23 -23.56
CA SER A 25 0.94 -4.90 -23.36
C SER A 25 0.65 -5.07 -21.87
N PRO A 26 0.09 -4.06 -21.17
CA PRO A 26 -0.47 -4.31 -19.86
C PRO A 26 -1.52 -5.40 -20.04
N ALA A 27 -1.35 -6.52 -19.34
CA ALA A 27 -2.28 -7.62 -19.41
C ALA A 27 -3.66 -7.07 -19.00
N GLY A 28 -4.56 -6.96 -19.98
CA GLY A 28 -5.94 -6.65 -19.73
C GLY A 28 -6.56 -7.72 -18.81
N PRO A 29 -7.64 -7.37 -18.09
CA PRO A 29 -8.32 -8.32 -17.22
C PRO A 29 -8.70 -9.58 -17.99
N ARG A 30 -8.44 -10.74 -17.38
CA ARG A 30 -8.69 -12.06 -17.96
C ARG A 30 -10.19 -12.28 -18.17
N ALA A 31 -10.52 -13.09 -19.18
CA ALA A 31 -11.90 -13.38 -19.55
C ALA A 31 -12.76 -13.89 -18.37
N PRO A 32 -14.05 -13.51 -18.30
CA PRO A 32 -14.93 -13.89 -17.21
C PRO A 32 -15.25 -15.40 -17.22
N GLU A 33 -15.35 -15.98 -16.03
CA GLU A 33 -15.83 -17.35 -15.84
C GLU A 33 -17.36 -17.32 -15.69
N ALA A 34 -18.07 -18.21 -16.40
CA ALA A 34 -19.53 -18.25 -16.37
C ALA A 34 -20.01 -18.80 -15.02
N VAL A 35 -20.80 -18.01 -14.29
CA VAL A 35 -21.31 -18.32 -12.96
C VAL A 35 -22.40 -19.40 -13.02
N LEU A 36 -22.25 -20.45 -12.20
CA LEU A 36 -23.25 -21.51 -12.03
C LEU A 36 -24.44 -21.04 -11.17
N ALA A 37 -25.63 -21.58 -11.44
CA ALA A 37 -26.83 -21.31 -10.65
C ALA A 37 -26.63 -21.75 -9.19
N GLY A 38 -26.57 -20.80 -8.26
CA GLY A 38 -26.36 -21.03 -6.84
C GLY A 38 -25.22 -20.22 -6.20
N GLU A 39 -24.46 -19.44 -6.97
CA GLU A 39 -23.41 -18.60 -6.39
C GLU A 39 -23.94 -17.47 -5.51
N VAL A 40 -23.38 -17.39 -4.31
CA VAL A 40 -23.72 -16.38 -3.30
C VAL A 40 -22.82 -15.16 -3.48
N PHE A 41 -23.38 -14.08 -4.01
CA PHE A 41 -22.71 -12.78 -4.09
C PHE A 41 -22.66 -12.10 -2.72
N SER A 42 -21.60 -11.34 -2.47
CA SER A 42 -21.41 -10.57 -1.23
C SER A 42 -21.34 -9.06 -1.49
N ALA A 43 -21.79 -8.26 -0.53
CA ALA A 43 -21.61 -6.81 -0.60
C ALA A 43 -20.11 -6.45 -0.64
N GLY A 44 -19.78 -5.40 -1.39
CA GLY A 44 -18.42 -4.94 -1.69
C GLY A 44 -17.72 -5.68 -2.84
N GLU A 45 -18.26 -6.81 -3.32
CA GLU A 45 -17.65 -7.52 -4.44
C GLU A 45 -17.65 -6.65 -5.70
N ILE A 46 -16.53 -6.68 -6.44
CA ILE A 46 -16.41 -6.03 -7.74
C ILE A 46 -16.70 -7.06 -8.84
N VAL A 47 -17.65 -6.73 -9.71
CA VAL A 47 -18.22 -7.60 -10.73
C VAL A 47 -18.32 -6.90 -12.08
N ASN A 48 -18.45 -7.70 -13.13
CA ASN A 48 -19.01 -7.26 -14.40
C ASN A 48 -20.53 -7.38 -14.37
N VAL A 49 -21.21 -6.52 -15.11
CA VAL A 49 -22.66 -6.60 -15.30
C VAL A 49 -22.96 -6.68 -16.78
N GLU A 50 -23.68 -7.71 -17.20
CA GLU A 50 -24.10 -7.90 -18.58
C GLU A 50 -24.82 -6.66 -19.13
N GLY A 51 -24.46 -6.23 -20.34
CA GLY A 51 -25.03 -5.06 -21.00
C GLY A 51 -24.58 -3.71 -20.41
N ARG A 52 -23.65 -3.68 -19.45
CA ARG A 52 -23.09 -2.44 -18.88
C ARG A 52 -21.58 -2.37 -19.07
N THR A 53 -21.07 -1.16 -19.25
CA THR A 53 -19.64 -0.93 -19.42
C THR A 53 -18.92 -0.76 -18.08
N GLY A 54 -17.70 -1.28 -18.00
CA GLY A 54 -16.85 -1.17 -16.82
C GLY A 54 -17.29 -2.05 -15.65
N TYR A 55 -16.64 -1.83 -14.51
CA TYR A 55 -16.80 -2.62 -13.30
C TYR A 55 -17.78 -1.99 -12.33
N TRP A 56 -18.41 -2.84 -11.51
CA TRP A 56 -19.47 -2.46 -10.59
C TRP A 56 -19.22 -3.08 -9.23
N GLU A 57 -19.44 -2.29 -8.17
CA GLU A 57 -19.41 -2.75 -6.78
C GLU A 57 -20.82 -3.16 -6.35
N LEU A 58 -20.95 -4.35 -5.77
CA LEU A 58 -22.19 -4.83 -5.20
C LEU A 58 -22.45 -4.09 -3.88
N MET A 59 -23.51 -3.30 -3.79
CA MET A 59 -23.77 -2.51 -2.58
C MET A 59 -24.60 -3.29 -1.56
N LYS A 60 -25.76 -3.78 -1.99
CA LYS A 60 -26.70 -4.53 -1.15
C LYS A 60 -27.73 -5.26 -1.99
N PRO A 61 -28.36 -6.32 -1.46
CA PRO A 61 -29.56 -6.89 -2.05
C PRO A 61 -30.62 -5.82 -2.29
N GLY A 62 -31.26 -5.88 -3.46
CA GLY A 62 -32.37 -5.03 -3.85
C GLY A 62 -33.69 -5.46 -3.19
N PRO A 63 -34.78 -4.73 -3.47
CA PRO A 63 -36.09 -5.00 -2.87
C PRO A 63 -36.77 -6.29 -3.35
N GLY A 64 -36.26 -6.94 -4.41
CA GLY A 64 -36.82 -8.16 -4.98
C GLY A 64 -35.83 -9.33 -4.93
N PRO A 65 -36.33 -10.59 -4.95
CA PRO A 65 -35.48 -11.77 -4.96
C PRO A 65 -34.55 -11.76 -6.18
N GLY A 66 -33.27 -12.03 -5.95
CA GLY A 66 -32.26 -12.05 -7.03
C GLY A 66 -32.01 -10.69 -7.67
N VAL A 67 -32.36 -9.57 -7.04
CA VAL A 67 -31.99 -8.22 -7.51
C VAL A 67 -30.88 -7.68 -6.61
N TRP A 68 -29.89 -7.02 -7.20
CA TRP A 68 -28.83 -6.31 -6.49
C TRP A 68 -28.84 -4.83 -6.82
N THR A 69 -28.52 -4.00 -5.82
CA THR A 69 -28.10 -2.62 -6.04
C THR A 69 -26.60 -2.62 -6.24
N VAL A 70 -26.15 -2.02 -7.34
CA VAL A 70 -24.74 -1.92 -7.72
C VAL A 70 -24.36 -0.47 -7.97
N GLU A 71 -23.10 -0.12 -7.76
CA GLU A 71 -22.53 1.20 -8.06
C GLU A 71 -21.37 1.05 -9.01
N SER A 72 -21.20 1.97 -9.97
CA SER A 72 -20.02 1.94 -10.82
C SER A 72 -18.75 2.07 -9.96
N ALA A 73 -17.77 1.19 -10.20
CA ALA A 73 -16.47 1.17 -9.53
C ALA A 73 -15.50 2.16 -10.20
N ARG A 74 -15.95 3.41 -10.30
CA ARG A 74 -15.20 4.56 -10.83
C ARG A 74 -14.99 5.56 -9.69
N LEU A 75 -13.95 6.38 -9.82
CA LEU A 75 -13.68 7.43 -8.83
C LEU A 75 -14.69 8.58 -8.93
N GLU A 76 -15.00 8.98 -10.15
CA GLU A 76 -15.91 10.07 -10.44
C GLU A 76 -17.23 9.57 -11.01
N ASN A 77 -18.28 10.36 -10.81
CA ASN A 77 -19.60 10.14 -11.39
C ASN A 77 -20.12 8.71 -11.11
N ARG A 78 -20.05 8.30 -9.84
CA ARG A 78 -20.58 6.99 -9.42
C ARG A 78 -22.08 6.96 -9.65
N VAL A 79 -22.52 5.99 -10.43
CA VAL A 79 -23.93 5.79 -10.76
C VAL A 79 -24.40 4.51 -10.09
N SER A 80 -25.53 4.58 -9.40
CA SER A 80 -26.19 3.41 -8.85
C SER A 80 -27.17 2.82 -9.85
N ALA A 81 -27.30 1.50 -9.85
CA ALA A 81 -28.26 0.78 -10.67
C ALA A 81 -28.81 -0.43 -9.94
N ARG A 82 -29.96 -0.93 -10.41
CA ARG A 82 -30.51 -2.22 -10.00
C ARG A 82 -30.32 -3.22 -11.13
N VAL A 83 -29.85 -4.41 -10.79
CA VAL A 83 -29.51 -5.45 -11.77
C VAL A 83 -29.94 -6.81 -11.24
N ALA A 84 -30.31 -7.71 -12.14
CA ALA A 84 -30.59 -9.09 -11.77
C ALA A 84 -29.28 -9.82 -11.42
N ALA A 85 -29.31 -10.72 -10.44
CA ALA A 85 -28.18 -11.55 -10.05
C ALA A 85 -27.66 -12.40 -11.21
N SER A 86 -28.57 -12.82 -12.12
CA SER A 86 -28.21 -13.55 -13.35
C SER A 86 -27.38 -12.74 -14.34
N ALA A 87 -27.39 -11.40 -14.23
CA ALA A 87 -26.58 -10.52 -15.08
C ALA A 87 -25.20 -10.21 -14.45
N LEU A 88 -24.93 -10.69 -13.24
CA LEU A 88 -23.67 -10.48 -12.54
C LEU A 88 -22.64 -11.53 -12.95
N GLN A 89 -21.41 -11.09 -13.18
CA GLN A 89 -20.28 -11.97 -13.51
C GLN A 89 -19.11 -11.64 -12.59
N ARG A 90 -18.59 -12.65 -11.86
CA ARG A 90 -17.39 -12.47 -11.05
C ARG A 90 -16.18 -12.21 -11.94
N LEU A 91 -15.30 -11.34 -11.45
CA LEU A 91 -13.99 -11.15 -12.07
C LEU A 91 -13.00 -12.13 -11.44
N ALA A 92 -12.28 -12.90 -12.25
CA ALA A 92 -11.27 -13.83 -11.75
C ALA A 92 -10.14 -13.09 -10.99
N ASP A 93 -9.89 -11.84 -11.35
CA ASP A 93 -8.90 -10.93 -10.75
C ASP A 93 -9.55 -9.84 -9.89
N ALA A 94 -10.79 -10.05 -9.40
CA ALA A 94 -11.44 -9.10 -8.50
C ALA A 94 -10.55 -8.82 -7.28
N PRO A 95 -10.35 -7.55 -6.88
CA PRO A 95 -9.59 -7.22 -5.70
C PRO A 95 -10.31 -7.80 -4.47
N ARG A 96 -9.57 -8.30 -3.48
CA ARG A 96 -10.17 -8.76 -2.22
C ARG A 96 -10.50 -7.62 -1.27
N ILE A 97 -9.80 -6.49 -1.42
CA ILE A 97 -10.02 -5.26 -0.66
C ILE A 97 -11.37 -4.65 -1.06
N ARG A 98 -12.11 -4.18 -0.06
CA ARG A 98 -13.48 -3.65 -0.16
C ARG A 98 -13.56 -2.25 0.41
N ARG A 99 -14.61 -1.52 0.02
CA ARG A 99 -14.98 -0.27 0.70
C ARG A 99 -15.26 -0.57 2.18
N GLY A 100 -14.72 0.28 3.06
CA GLY A 100 -14.81 0.14 4.51
C GLY A 100 -13.71 -0.71 5.13
N ASP A 101 -12.93 -1.46 4.33
CA ASP A 101 -11.79 -2.21 4.86
C ASP A 101 -10.76 -1.26 5.46
N LEU A 102 -10.17 -1.70 6.57
CA LEU A 102 -9.03 -1.05 7.17
C LEU A 102 -7.77 -1.69 6.59
N VAL A 103 -6.91 -0.88 5.96
CA VAL A 103 -5.76 -1.37 5.21
C VAL A 103 -4.47 -0.70 5.64
N MET A 104 -3.36 -1.43 5.61
CA MET A 104 -2.01 -0.90 5.73
C MET A 104 -1.24 -1.17 4.43
N GLN A 105 -0.33 -0.27 4.07
CA GLN A 105 0.63 -0.58 3.02
C GLN A 105 1.58 -1.69 3.51
N ARG A 106 1.96 -2.59 2.61
CA ARG A 106 2.88 -3.72 2.86
C ARG A 106 4.35 -3.26 2.92
N PHE A 107 4.58 -2.18 3.65
CA PHE A 107 5.90 -1.70 4.04
C PHE A 107 6.06 -1.96 5.54
N PRO A 108 7.14 -2.61 5.98
CA PRO A 108 7.31 -2.94 7.38
C PRO A 108 7.41 -1.69 8.27
N GLU A 109 7.77 -0.55 7.69
CA GLU A 109 7.82 0.75 8.37
C GLU A 109 6.46 1.43 8.53
N GLN A 110 5.40 0.89 7.92
CA GLN A 110 4.08 1.50 7.99
C GLN A 110 3.45 1.30 9.36
N GLU A 111 3.00 2.40 9.96
CA GLU A 111 2.40 2.40 11.30
C GLU A 111 0.93 2.77 11.28
N ARG A 112 0.44 3.32 10.18
CA ARG A 112 -0.93 3.82 10.10
C ARG A 112 -1.73 2.97 9.13
N ALA A 113 -2.92 2.58 9.58
CA ALA A 113 -3.93 2.07 8.68
C ALA A 113 -4.77 3.23 8.13
N SER A 114 -5.45 2.95 7.03
CA SER A 114 -6.38 3.86 6.38
C SER A 114 -7.66 3.10 6.07
N VAL A 115 -8.79 3.79 6.03
CA VAL A 115 -10.07 3.20 5.64
C VAL A 115 -10.23 3.35 4.14
N VAL A 116 -10.61 2.27 3.45
CA VAL A 116 -10.86 2.30 2.01
C VAL A 116 -12.20 2.95 1.72
N GLY A 117 -12.19 4.08 1.04
CA GLY A 117 -13.40 4.78 0.58
C GLY A 117 -13.92 4.30 -0.77
N ALA A 118 -13.03 3.81 -1.65
CA ALA A 118 -13.40 3.25 -2.94
C ALA A 118 -12.32 2.31 -3.49
N VAL A 119 -12.74 1.39 -4.35
CA VAL A 119 -11.84 0.54 -5.16
C VAL A 119 -12.21 0.73 -6.63
N ALA A 120 -11.22 1.01 -7.47
CA ALA A 120 -11.42 1.33 -8.88
C ALA A 120 -10.33 0.74 -9.76
N TRP A 121 -10.60 0.64 -11.06
CA TRP A 121 -9.64 0.22 -12.07
C TRP A 121 -9.07 1.43 -12.82
N LEU A 122 -7.74 1.61 -12.75
CA LEU A 122 -6.98 2.63 -13.49
C LEU A 122 -5.77 2.02 -14.22
N GLY A 123 -6.02 1.01 -15.04
CA GLY A 123 -4.98 0.15 -15.63
C GLY A 123 -4.43 -0.90 -14.66
N GLN A 124 -4.72 -0.76 -13.37
CA GLN A 124 -4.57 -1.74 -12.30
C GLN A 124 -5.64 -1.46 -11.22
N TRP A 125 -5.88 -2.41 -10.32
CA TRP A 125 -6.75 -2.18 -9.16
C TRP A 125 -6.09 -1.24 -8.17
N VAL A 126 -6.78 -0.15 -7.86
CA VAL A 126 -6.35 0.85 -6.87
C VAL A 126 -7.41 1.01 -5.78
N ALA A 127 -6.97 1.23 -4.56
CA ALA A 127 -7.81 1.62 -3.45
C ALA A 127 -7.58 3.10 -3.12
N VAL A 128 -8.68 3.85 -3.04
CA VAL A 128 -8.70 5.20 -2.47
C VAL A 128 -8.98 5.07 -0.99
N LYS A 129 -8.12 5.67 -0.18
CA LYS A 129 -8.12 5.48 1.26
C LYS A 129 -7.90 6.79 2.00
N GLU A 130 -8.47 6.88 3.19
CA GLU A 130 -8.43 8.07 4.03
C GLU A 130 -7.84 7.72 5.39
N ASP A 131 -7.06 8.65 5.98
CA ASP A 131 -6.61 8.50 7.36
C ASP A 131 -7.83 8.67 8.29
N PRO A 132 -8.21 7.64 9.06
CA PRO A 132 -9.37 7.73 9.95
C PRO A 132 -9.25 8.85 11.00
N HIS A 133 -8.03 9.30 11.31
CA HIS A 133 -7.78 10.38 12.29
C HIS A 133 -7.91 11.78 11.68
N SER A 134 -8.00 11.89 10.36
CA SER A 134 -8.11 13.19 9.66
C SER A 134 -9.53 13.77 9.66
N GLY A 135 -10.51 13.08 10.25
CA GLY A 135 -11.90 13.53 10.31
C GLY A 135 -12.55 13.73 8.92
N GLY A 136 -12.05 13.04 7.89
CA GLY A 136 -12.52 13.18 6.51
C GLY A 136 -12.06 14.46 5.80
N SER A 137 -11.20 15.27 6.41
CA SER A 137 -10.67 16.52 5.81
C SER A 137 -9.27 16.35 5.20
N GLY A 138 -8.64 15.19 5.36
CA GLY A 138 -7.35 14.91 4.74
C GLY A 138 -7.49 14.59 3.24
N PRO A 139 -6.45 14.85 2.42
CA PRO A 139 -6.47 14.40 1.03
C PRO A 139 -6.54 12.87 0.99
N ALA A 140 -7.45 12.35 0.18
CA ALA A 140 -7.51 10.92 -0.07
C ALA A 140 -6.21 10.46 -0.74
N MET A 141 -5.68 9.33 -0.27
CA MET A 141 -4.49 8.70 -0.83
C MET A 141 -4.90 7.55 -1.74
N MET A 142 -4.08 7.27 -2.75
CA MET A 142 -4.30 6.17 -3.68
C MET A 142 -3.12 5.20 -3.64
N ASP A 143 -3.41 3.92 -3.51
CA ASP A 143 -2.42 2.85 -3.58
C ASP A 143 -2.91 1.71 -4.45
N ALA A 144 -1.97 1.03 -5.11
CA ALA A 144 -2.25 -0.23 -5.78
C ALA A 144 -2.68 -1.29 -4.76
N VAL A 145 -3.74 -2.05 -5.08
CA VAL A 145 -4.33 -3.04 -4.16
C VAL A 145 -3.34 -4.14 -3.75
N ASP A 146 -2.40 -4.50 -4.62
CA ASP A 146 -1.37 -5.52 -4.37
C ASP A 146 -0.33 -5.10 -3.31
N ARG A 147 -0.21 -3.79 -3.05
CA ARG A 147 0.64 -3.19 -2.01
C ARG A 147 -0.08 -3.02 -0.68
N LEU A 148 -1.34 -3.42 -0.58
CA LEU A 148 -2.15 -3.24 0.61
C LEU A 148 -2.44 -4.58 1.27
N GLU A 149 -2.58 -4.55 2.58
CA GLU A 149 -2.97 -5.69 3.41
C GLU A 149 -4.12 -5.26 4.32
N VAL A 150 -5.20 -6.03 4.31
CA VAL A 150 -6.37 -5.79 5.16
C VAL A 150 -6.00 -6.17 6.58
N VAL A 151 -6.26 -5.26 7.51
CA VAL A 151 -6.04 -5.42 8.94
C VAL A 151 -7.33 -5.20 9.69
N THR A 152 -7.40 -5.74 10.90
CA THR A 152 -8.52 -5.53 11.82
C THR A 152 -8.21 -4.42 12.82
N ALA A 153 -9.25 -3.82 13.40
CA ALA A 153 -9.07 -2.85 14.47
C ALA A 153 -8.37 -3.48 15.69
N GLU A 154 -8.66 -4.75 15.98
CA GLU A 154 -8.07 -5.53 17.05
C GLU A 154 -6.57 -5.75 16.83
N GLN A 155 -6.15 -6.10 15.61
CA GLN A 155 -4.72 -6.23 15.27
C GLN A 155 -3.97 -4.91 15.47
N LEU A 156 -4.57 -3.78 15.08
CA LEU A 156 -3.95 -2.46 15.26
C LEU A 156 -3.87 -2.06 16.74
N ALA A 157 -4.93 -2.35 17.51
CA ALA A 157 -4.97 -2.06 18.93
C ALA A 157 -4.00 -2.94 19.74
N ALA A 158 -3.79 -4.18 19.32
CA ALA A 158 -2.84 -5.10 19.95
C ALA A 158 -1.37 -4.79 19.59
N ALA A 159 -1.13 -4.07 18.50
CA ALA A 159 0.23 -3.77 18.03
C ALA A 159 0.96 -2.85 19.00
N VAL A 160 2.13 -3.29 19.48
CA VAL A 160 2.92 -2.52 20.43
C VAL A 160 3.49 -1.25 19.80
N ARG A 161 3.28 -0.12 20.47
CA ARG A 161 3.88 1.18 20.15
C ARG A 161 4.29 1.85 21.45
N LEU A 162 5.58 1.86 21.73
CA LEU A 162 6.13 2.46 22.95
C LEU A 162 7.02 3.62 22.56
N GLU A 163 6.73 4.80 23.08
CA GLU A 163 7.71 5.89 23.08
C GLU A 163 8.73 5.60 24.19
N VAL A 164 10.01 5.79 23.90
CA VAL A 164 11.13 5.51 24.80
C VAL A 164 12.03 6.74 24.92
N SER A 165 12.58 6.97 26.10
CA SER A 165 13.47 8.08 26.36
C SER A 165 14.52 7.72 27.42
N HIS A 166 15.75 8.21 27.22
CA HIS A 166 16.84 8.07 28.18
C HIS A 166 17.88 9.17 27.95
N GLY A 167 18.19 9.96 28.98
CA GLY A 167 19.07 11.12 28.85
C GLY A 167 18.60 12.07 27.73
N GLY A 168 19.47 12.37 26.78
CA GLY A 168 19.16 13.18 25.59
C GLY A 168 18.46 12.42 24.45
N HIS A 169 18.27 11.10 24.57
CA HIS A 169 17.70 10.27 23.51
C HIS A 169 16.18 10.16 23.64
N GLN A 170 15.49 10.29 22.50
CA GLN A 170 14.06 10.06 22.36
C GLN A 170 13.82 9.16 21.16
N GLY A 171 12.92 8.20 21.29
CA GLY A 171 12.70 7.19 20.28
C GLY A 171 11.39 6.44 20.44
N ARG A 172 11.25 5.37 19.66
CA ARG A 172 10.09 4.47 19.74
C ARG A 172 10.45 3.03 19.43
N ILE A 173 9.74 2.12 20.08
CA ILE A 173 9.70 0.70 19.75
C ILE A 173 8.32 0.42 19.13
N VAL A 174 8.31 -0.06 17.90
CA VAL A 174 7.08 -0.29 17.14
C VAL A 174 7.06 -1.70 16.59
N GLN A 175 5.95 -2.40 16.80
CA GLN A 175 5.69 -3.71 16.22
C GLN A 175 5.10 -3.56 14.82
N ALA A 176 5.69 -4.25 13.83
CA ALA A 176 5.10 -4.34 12.50
C ALA A 176 3.83 -5.20 12.54
N VAL A 177 2.77 -4.70 11.90
CA VAL A 177 1.45 -5.38 11.86
C VAL A 177 1.30 -6.26 10.63
N VAL A 178 1.89 -5.82 9.51
CA VAL A 178 1.76 -6.45 8.18
C VAL A 178 3.12 -6.82 7.62
N SER A 179 3.14 -7.43 6.42
CA SER A 179 4.34 -7.87 5.70
C SER A 179 5.05 -9.10 6.31
N ALA A 180 6.20 -9.47 5.75
CA ALA A 180 7.06 -10.55 6.27
C ALA A 180 7.64 -10.26 7.67
N ARG A 181 7.47 -9.03 8.19
CA ARG A 181 7.92 -8.60 9.51
C ARG A 181 6.81 -8.56 10.56
N ALA A 182 5.58 -8.98 10.22
CA ALA A 182 4.46 -8.98 11.16
C ALA A 182 4.84 -9.65 12.50
N GLY A 183 4.60 -8.95 13.61
CA GLY A 183 4.95 -9.37 14.96
C GLY A 183 6.37 -9.00 15.42
N GLN A 184 7.27 -8.62 14.51
CA GLN A 184 8.62 -8.15 14.84
C GLN A 184 8.63 -6.67 15.23
N PHE A 185 9.66 -6.27 15.98
CA PHE A 185 9.80 -4.95 16.57
C PHE A 185 10.95 -4.21 15.92
N ARG A 186 10.73 -2.95 15.57
CA ARG A 186 11.78 -2.01 15.18
C ARG A 186 11.99 -0.97 16.27
N VAL A 187 13.21 -0.45 16.34
CA VAL A 187 13.59 0.60 17.29
C VAL A 187 14.14 1.79 16.52
N VAL A 188 13.63 2.98 16.81
CA VAL A 188 13.98 4.22 16.10
C VAL A 188 14.37 5.29 17.12
N CYS A 189 15.52 5.96 16.95
CA CYS A 189 15.87 7.19 17.69
C CYS A 189 15.48 8.39 16.83
N ARG A 190 15.03 9.48 17.44
CA ARG A 190 14.72 10.78 16.80
C ARG A 190 15.78 11.83 17.10
N CYS A 191 16.98 11.38 17.45
CA CYS A 191 17.99 12.15 18.16
C CYS A 191 18.74 13.14 17.24
N ALA A 192 18.65 12.94 15.92
CA ALA A 192 19.04 13.91 14.90
C ALA A 192 18.02 13.90 13.75
N PRO A 193 17.92 14.97 12.94
CA PRO A 193 17.17 14.94 11.69
C PRO A 193 17.73 13.84 10.77
N GLY A 194 16.88 12.89 10.38
CA GLY A 194 17.32 11.71 9.62
C GLY A 194 17.98 10.62 10.47
N ALA A 195 18.09 10.78 11.80
CA ALA A 195 18.32 9.66 12.70
C ALA A 195 17.18 8.66 12.48
N GLY A 196 17.56 7.50 11.94
CA GLY A 196 16.65 6.45 11.54
C GLY A 196 16.61 5.33 12.57
N GLU A 197 16.43 4.13 12.05
CA GLU A 197 16.41 2.91 12.84
C GLU A 197 17.76 2.66 13.51
N ILE A 198 17.73 2.09 14.70
CA ILE A 198 18.93 1.72 15.46
C ILE A 198 19.50 0.44 14.84
N CYS A 199 20.78 0.49 14.49
CA CYS A 199 21.47 -0.59 13.82
C CYS A 199 22.65 -1.08 14.67
N ARG A 200 22.54 -2.29 15.21
CA ARG A 200 23.68 -3.01 15.76
C ARG A 200 24.39 -3.63 14.55
N ASP A 201 25.62 -3.24 14.28
CA ASP A 201 26.47 -3.81 13.20
C ASP A 201 26.28 -3.26 11.77
N GLY A 202 25.86 -2.01 11.61
CA GLY A 202 25.94 -1.28 10.32
C GLY A 202 25.01 -1.78 9.20
N ARG A 203 24.04 -2.66 9.52
CA ARG A 203 22.98 -3.08 8.58
C ARG A 203 21.84 -2.07 8.54
N ALA A 204 21.15 -1.97 7.42
CA ALA A 204 19.89 -1.23 7.35
C ALA A 204 18.81 -2.03 8.12
N VAL A 205 18.32 -1.45 9.22
CA VAL A 205 17.19 -1.90 10.06
C VAL A 205 17.44 -3.15 10.92
N THR A 206 17.55 -2.98 12.24
CA THR A 206 17.49 -4.12 13.18
C THR A 206 16.04 -4.42 13.57
N TRP A 207 15.51 -5.53 13.09
CA TRP A 207 14.23 -6.08 13.53
C TRP A 207 14.45 -7.09 14.65
N CYS A 208 13.84 -6.85 15.80
CA CYS A 208 13.85 -7.75 16.96
C CYS A 208 12.63 -8.68 16.91
N SER A 209 12.80 -9.96 17.23
CA SER A 209 11.69 -10.92 17.29
C SER A 209 10.82 -10.79 18.54
N THR A 210 11.32 -10.11 19.58
CA THR A 210 10.63 -9.91 20.86
C THR A 210 10.71 -8.45 21.31
N LEU A 211 9.77 -8.04 22.16
CA LEU A 211 9.78 -6.72 22.77
C LEU A 211 10.97 -6.53 23.72
N GLU A 212 11.38 -7.60 24.42
CA GLU A 212 12.53 -7.58 25.31
C GLU A 212 13.82 -7.28 24.56
N SER A 213 14.10 -7.98 23.46
CA SER A 213 15.29 -7.69 22.65
C SER A 213 15.25 -6.30 22.00
N ALA A 214 14.07 -5.75 21.73
CA ALA A 214 13.93 -4.37 21.28
C ALA A 214 14.29 -3.35 22.38
N ARG A 215 13.95 -3.64 23.64
CA ARG A 215 14.37 -2.82 24.79
C ARG A 215 15.87 -2.91 25.02
N GLU A 216 16.44 -4.11 24.97
CA GLU A 216 17.89 -4.31 25.05
C GLU A 216 18.64 -3.54 23.95
N LEU A 217 18.09 -3.50 22.73
CA LEU A 217 18.66 -2.72 21.63
C LEU A 217 18.62 -1.21 21.91
N TRP A 218 17.51 -0.72 22.49
CA TRP A 218 17.40 0.67 22.94
C TRP A 218 18.43 0.98 24.05
N ASP A 219 18.52 0.13 25.07
CA ASP A 219 19.43 0.31 26.19
C ASP A 219 20.90 0.28 25.75
N TRP A 220 21.25 -0.62 24.82
CA TRP A 220 22.58 -0.62 24.19
C TRP A 220 22.85 0.68 23.43
N HIS A 221 21.86 1.21 22.72
CA HIS A 221 22.03 2.44 21.93
C HIS A 221 22.28 3.67 22.82
N VAL A 222 21.52 3.80 23.92
CA VAL A 222 21.63 4.93 24.83
C VAL A 222 22.72 4.75 25.90
N GLY A 223 23.16 3.52 26.14
CA GLY A 223 24.22 3.15 27.08
C GLY A 223 25.56 2.85 26.41
N GLY A 224 25.66 2.94 25.08
CA GLY A 224 26.93 2.92 24.36
C GLY A 224 27.86 4.00 24.94
N PRO A 225 29.19 3.80 24.93
CA PRO A 225 30.09 4.83 25.40
C PRO A 225 29.75 6.14 24.70
N ASP A 226 29.65 7.22 25.46
CA ASP A 226 29.67 8.58 24.91
C ASP A 226 30.69 8.59 23.76
N PRO A 227 30.43 9.27 22.63
CA PRO A 227 31.45 9.43 21.61
C PRO A 227 32.67 9.99 22.34
N ILE A 228 33.67 9.13 22.54
CA ILE A 228 34.98 9.52 23.06
C ILE A 228 35.33 10.72 22.22
N ASP A 229 35.51 11.85 22.89
CA ASP A 229 35.96 13.11 22.33
C ASP A 229 36.73 12.82 21.05
N SER A 230 36.15 13.20 19.90
CA SER A 230 36.92 13.36 18.69
C SER A 230 37.88 14.51 18.98
N ALA A 231 38.96 14.17 19.65
CA ALA A 231 40.05 15.06 19.96
C ALA A 231 40.70 15.45 18.63
N ALA A 232 40.47 16.69 18.23
CA ALA A 232 41.50 17.62 17.76
C ALA A 232 40.92 19.04 17.73
#